data_AF-A0A345QKP4-F1
#
_entry.id   AF-A0A345QKP4-F1
#
_cell.length_a   1.000
_cell.length_b   1.000
_cell.length_c   1.000
_cell.angle_alpha   90.00
_cell.angle_beta   90.00
_cell.angle_gamma   90.00
#
_symmetry.space_group_name_H-M   'P 1'
#
loop_
_entity.id
_entity.type
_entity.pdbx_description
1 polymer ?
#
loop_
_entity_poly.entity_id
_entity_poly.type
_entity_poly.pdbx_seq_one_letter_code
_entity_poly.pdbx_strand_id
1 'polypeptide(L)'
;MIRPNFLTASDRLELLSCVQRQREDHGVARRANALLLLDEGMSCAQIAKVLFLDDDTVRGWHKQYLAENWDAVAYDGWKGGQSRMTTAQEGNLCAWLEGRFCRSTVQIRAYVSSKYNIHYSHSGCIKLLARLGFEYRKPRALPRVADVEKQAAFIAFYESLLNNLPADEAVYFSDAVHPEYQSKPSHGWARKGSNPAIQTTSGRGRVNIHGALNLETFDAPFVEPTTVDGVSSVQLLAKIEARNPDKRIIHVIWDNAPYHKGPDVRAFLSRKKCRIHLIQLPPYCPHLNPIERLWAVMHSHVTHNRHYPTQKHFANAILNFMREVVPKQWLSFRDQVTDNFRIISHQNVRVLE
;
A
#
# COMPACT_ATOMS: atom_id res chain seq x y z
N MET A 1 -32.12 -44.32 -31.94
CA MET A 1 -32.88 -43.77 -30.80
C MET A 1 -32.19 -44.26 -29.53
N ILE A 2 -31.77 -43.36 -28.65
CA ILE A 2 -31.17 -43.75 -27.37
C ILE A 2 -32.28 -44.32 -26.48
N ARG A 3 -32.04 -45.45 -25.83
CA ARG A 3 -33.04 -46.09 -24.95
C ARG A 3 -33.01 -45.39 -23.58
N PRO A 4 -34.17 -45.08 -22.98
CA PRO A 4 -34.23 -44.54 -21.61
C PRO A 4 -33.75 -45.57 -20.59
N ASN A 5 -33.46 -45.12 -19.36
CA ASN A 5 -32.96 -45.93 -18.24
C ASN A 5 -31.60 -46.59 -18.50
N PHE A 6 -30.64 -45.84 -19.05
CA PHE A 6 -29.26 -46.27 -19.24
C PHE A 6 -28.32 -45.84 -18.10
N LEU A 7 -28.75 -44.92 -17.23
CA LEU A 7 -28.01 -44.52 -16.05
C LEU A 7 -28.19 -45.56 -14.92
N THR A 8 -27.12 -45.81 -14.16
CA THR A 8 -27.26 -46.57 -12.90
C THR A 8 -27.88 -45.68 -11.82
N ALA A 9 -28.44 -46.29 -10.77
CA ALA A 9 -29.00 -45.53 -9.64
C ALA A 9 -27.95 -44.64 -8.95
N SER A 10 -26.68 -45.08 -8.94
CA SER A 10 -25.56 -44.30 -8.40
C SER A 10 -25.25 -43.10 -9.27
N ASP A 11 -25.07 -43.31 -10.58
CA ASP A 11 -24.72 -42.23 -11.53
C ASP A 11 -25.84 -41.19 -11.61
N ARG A 12 -27.10 -41.63 -11.58
CA ARG A 12 -28.26 -40.73 -11.59
C ARG A 12 -28.28 -39.81 -10.36
N LEU A 13 -27.96 -40.33 -9.17
CA LEU A 13 -27.87 -39.51 -7.95
C LEU A 13 -26.72 -38.50 -8.00
N GLU A 14 -25.58 -38.91 -8.55
CA GLU A 14 -24.42 -38.04 -8.70
C GLU A 14 -24.68 -36.89 -9.68
N LEU A 15 -25.25 -37.21 -10.85
CA LEU A 15 -25.65 -36.23 -11.85
C LEU A 15 -26.67 -35.22 -11.30
N LEU A 16 -27.66 -35.69 -10.51
CA LEU A 16 -28.64 -34.83 -9.84
C LEU A 16 -27.96 -33.90 -8.82
N SER A 17 -26.97 -34.40 -8.07
CA SER A 17 -26.18 -33.57 -7.16
C SER A 17 -25.46 -32.45 -7.91
N CYS A 18 -24.82 -32.75 -9.05
CA CYS A 18 -24.13 -31.75 -9.88
C CYS A 18 -25.08 -30.65 -10.39
N VAL A 19 -26.28 -31.01 -10.85
CA VAL A 19 -27.26 -30.03 -11.37
C VAL A 19 -27.88 -29.18 -10.26
N GLN A 20 -28.07 -29.73 -9.06
CA GLN A 20 -28.71 -29.03 -7.94
C GLN A 20 -27.75 -28.14 -7.13
N ARG A 21 -26.44 -28.30 -7.29
CA ARG A 21 -25.44 -27.46 -6.61
C ARG A 21 -25.54 -26.01 -7.08
N GLN A 22 -25.62 -25.09 -6.12
CA GLN A 22 -25.66 -23.65 -6.40
C GLN A 22 -24.38 -23.10 -7.06
N ARG A 23 -23.25 -23.81 -6.95
CA ARG A 23 -21.94 -23.38 -7.46
C ARG A 23 -21.19 -24.54 -8.11
N GLU A 24 -21.81 -25.18 -9.10
CA GLU A 24 -21.12 -26.14 -9.96
C GLU A 24 -20.55 -25.43 -11.20
N ASP A 25 -19.50 -26.00 -11.79
CA ASP A 25 -19.03 -25.53 -13.09
C ASP A 25 -20.15 -25.62 -14.13
N HIS A 26 -20.41 -24.52 -14.84
CA HIS A 26 -21.52 -24.44 -15.80
C HIS A 26 -21.41 -25.50 -16.90
N GLY A 27 -20.18 -25.85 -17.33
CA GLY A 27 -19.95 -26.91 -18.29
C GLY A 27 -20.32 -28.28 -17.75
N VAL A 28 -19.90 -28.59 -16.52
CA VAL A 28 -20.19 -29.86 -15.83
C VAL A 28 -21.70 -30.03 -15.60
N ALA A 29 -22.36 -29.05 -14.99
CA ALA A 29 -23.80 -29.10 -14.74
C ALA A 29 -24.62 -29.24 -16.03
N ARG A 30 -24.19 -28.58 -17.11
CA ARG A 30 -24.86 -28.65 -18.42
C ARG A 30 -24.74 -30.04 -19.06
N ARG A 31 -23.59 -30.71 -18.95
CA ARG A 31 -23.40 -32.09 -19.41
C ARG A 31 -24.20 -33.07 -18.57
N ALA A 32 -24.24 -32.88 -17.25
CA ALA A 32 -25.02 -33.70 -16.34
C ALA A 32 -26.52 -33.65 -16.67
N ASN A 33 -27.04 -32.44 -16.89
CA ASN A 33 -28.44 -32.23 -17.26
C ASN A 33 -28.80 -32.92 -18.59
N ALA A 34 -27.90 -32.85 -19.59
CA ALA A 34 -28.12 -33.53 -20.86
C ALA A 34 -28.23 -35.06 -20.71
N LEU A 35 -27.40 -35.69 -19.87
CA LEU A 35 -27.46 -37.14 -19.63
C LEU A 35 -28.73 -37.55 -18.86
N LEU A 36 -29.16 -36.76 -17.87
CA LEU A 36 -30.41 -37.00 -17.13
C LEU A 36 -31.64 -36.93 -18.04
N LEU A 37 -31.71 -35.92 -18.92
CA LEU A 37 -32.84 -35.78 -19.86
C LEU A 37 -32.86 -36.89 -20.92
N LEU A 38 -31.69 -37.36 -21.36
CA LEU A 38 -31.59 -38.54 -22.23
C LEU A 38 -32.13 -39.79 -21.51
N ASP A 39 -31.79 -39.96 -20.24
CA ASP A 39 -32.20 -41.11 -19.43
C ASP A 39 -33.72 -41.13 -19.19
N GLU A 40 -34.33 -39.96 -19.09
CA GLU A 40 -35.79 -39.75 -19.04
C GLU A 40 -36.50 -39.94 -20.40
N GLY A 41 -35.75 -40.20 -21.47
CA GLY A 41 -36.28 -40.57 -22.78
C GLY A 41 -36.45 -39.41 -23.76
N MET A 42 -35.92 -38.22 -23.45
CA MET A 42 -35.86 -37.14 -24.44
C MET A 42 -34.85 -37.46 -25.55
N SER A 43 -35.18 -37.10 -26.79
CA SER A 43 -34.25 -37.26 -27.92
C SER A 43 -33.14 -36.21 -27.91
N CYS A 44 -31.98 -36.52 -28.51
CA CYS A 44 -30.87 -35.57 -28.65
C CYS A 44 -31.32 -34.23 -29.27
N ALA A 45 -32.21 -34.26 -30.26
CA ALA A 45 -32.73 -33.06 -30.91
C ALA A 45 -33.60 -32.20 -29.97
N GLN A 46 -34.40 -32.82 -29.11
CA GLN A 46 -35.19 -32.10 -28.11
C GLN A 46 -34.29 -31.47 -27.04
N ILE A 47 -33.27 -32.20 -26.56
CA ILE A 47 -32.31 -31.72 -25.56
C ILE A 47 -31.44 -30.60 -26.13
N ALA A 48 -30.97 -30.75 -27.37
CA ALA A 48 -30.25 -29.72 -28.10
C ALA A 48 -31.03 -28.40 -28.14
N LYS A 49 -32.34 -28.47 -28.40
CA LYS A 49 -33.23 -27.30 -28.40
C LYS A 49 -33.40 -26.68 -27.01
N VAL A 50 -33.50 -27.48 -25.95
CA VAL A 50 -33.72 -27.00 -24.57
C VAL A 50 -32.45 -26.44 -23.95
N LEU A 51 -31.29 -27.06 -24.22
CA LEU A 51 -30.00 -26.65 -23.66
C LEU A 51 -29.21 -25.71 -24.58
N PHE A 52 -29.77 -25.36 -25.75
CA PHE A 52 -29.15 -24.53 -26.79
C PHE A 52 -27.78 -25.07 -27.23
N LEU A 53 -27.78 -26.36 -27.59
CA LEU A 53 -26.63 -27.12 -28.06
C LEU A 53 -26.89 -27.69 -29.45
N ASP A 54 -25.84 -28.25 -30.05
CA ASP A 54 -25.95 -29.09 -31.24
C ASP A 54 -26.29 -30.54 -30.84
N ASP A 55 -27.10 -31.25 -31.63
CA ASP A 55 -27.54 -32.61 -31.28
C ASP A 55 -26.39 -33.64 -31.35
N ASP A 56 -25.36 -33.41 -32.18
CA ASP A 56 -24.15 -34.22 -32.19
C ASP A 56 -23.34 -34.04 -30.89
N THR A 57 -23.39 -32.86 -30.27
CA THR A 57 -22.72 -32.63 -28.97
C THR A 57 -23.35 -33.50 -27.87
N VAL A 58 -24.68 -33.55 -27.82
CA VAL A 58 -25.42 -34.38 -26.87
C VAL A 58 -25.17 -35.87 -27.12
N ARG A 59 -25.15 -36.28 -28.40
CA ARG A 59 -24.81 -37.64 -28.83
C ARG A 59 -23.38 -38.02 -28.45
N GLY A 60 -22.44 -37.09 -28.56
CA GLY A 60 -21.05 -37.23 -28.15
C GLY A 60 -20.90 -37.51 -26.66
N TRP A 61 -21.57 -36.72 -25.80
CA TRP A 61 -21.54 -36.94 -24.35
C TRP A 61 -22.12 -38.28 -23.93
N HIS A 62 -23.23 -38.70 -24.55
CA HIS A 62 -23.79 -40.03 -24.29
C HIS A 62 -22.83 -41.16 -24.71
N LYS A 63 -22.18 -41.04 -25.87
CA LYS A 63 -21.20 -42.03 -26.33
C LYS A 63 -20.00 -42.11 -25.38
N GLN A 64 -19.53 -40.96 -24.91
CA GLN A 64 -18.41 -40.87 -23.97
C GLN A 64 -18.79 -41.46 -22.60
N TYR A 65 -20.00 -41.18 -22.11
CA TYR A 65 -20.52 -41.78 -20.88
C TYR A 65 -20.54 -43.31 -20.95
N LEU A 66 -21.05 -43.89 -22.05
CA LEU A 66 -21.09 -45.34 -22.22
C LEU A 66 -19.70 -45.99 -22.33
N ALA A 67 -18.71 -45.25 -22.82
CA ALA A 67 -17.36 -45.76 -23.01
C ALA A 67 -16.54 -45.71 -21.72
N GLU A 68 -16.64 -44.61 -20.96
CA GLU A 68 -15.67 -44.28 -19.92
C GLU A 68 -16.28 -43.83 -18.58
N ASN A 69 -17.62 -43.70 -18.47
CA ASN A 69 -18.41 -43.21 -17.31
C ASN A 69 -18.61 -41.69 -17.19
N TRP A 70 -19.23 -41.24 -16.09
CA TRP A 70 -19.51 -39.83 -15.80
C TRP A 70 -18.24 -38.98 -15.60
N ASP A 71 -17.21 -39.48 -14.91
CA ASP A 71 -15.97 -38.74 -14.64
C ASP A 71 -15.31 -38.26 -15.93
N ALA A 72 -15.32 -39.10 -16.97
CA ALA A 72 -14.79 -38.77 -18.28
C ALA A 72 -15.57 -37.65 -18.98
N VAL A 73 -16.90 -37.62 -18.81
CA VAL A 73 -17.77 -36.58 -19.39
C VAL A 73 -17.69 -35.28 -18.58
N ALA A 74 -17.48 -35.38 -17.27
CA ALA A 74 -17.31 -34.21 -16.40
C ALA A 74 -16.00 -33.47 -16.70
N TYR A 75 -14.94 -34.20 -17.07
CA TYR A 75 -13.64 -33.62 -17.41
C TYR A 75 -13.68 -32.79 -18.70
N ASP A 76 -13.41 -31.48 -18.61
CA ASP A 76 -13.54 -30.55 -19.75
C ASP A 76 -12.32 -30.54 -20.70
N GLY A 77 -11.21 -31.18 -20.31
CA GLY A 77 -10.00 -31.33 -21.13
C GLY A 77 -9.40 -30.05 -21.69
N TRP A 78 -9.81 -28.87 -21.20
CA TRP A 78 -9.47 -27.60 -21.82
C TRP A 78 -7.99 -27.30 -21.63
N LYS A 79 -7.21 -27.62 -22.65
CA LYS A 79 -5.81 -27.22 -22.75
C LYS A 79 -5.82 -25.73 -23.06
N GLY A 80 -5.44 -24.92 -22.07
CA GLY A 80 -5.36 -23.47 -22.20
C GLY A 80 -4.64 -23.06 -23.49
N GLY A 81 -5.17 -22.04 -24.17
CA GLY A 81 -4.67 -21.61 -25.47
C GLY A 81 -3.16 -21.35 -25.46
N GLN A 82 -2.47 -21.80 -26.52
CA GLN A 82 -1.04 -21.54 -26.72
C GLN A 82 -0.77 -20.03 -26.72
N SER A 83 0.38 -19.63 -26.17
CA SER A 83 0.83 -18.23 -26.25
C SER A 83 0.87 -17.78 -27.72
N ARG A 84 0.36 -16.58 -28.00
CA ARG A 84 0.51 -15.96 -29.33
C ARG A 84 1.96 -15.56 -29.62
N MET A 85 2.81 -15.51 -28.59
CA MET A 85 4.22 -15.18 -28.69
C MET A 85 5.07 -16.43 -28.49
N THR A 86 6.17 -16.52 -29.23
CA THR A 86 7.21 -17.52 -29.01
C THR A 86 8.03 -17.18 -27.76
N THR A 87 8.72 -18.18 -27.18
CA THR A 87 9.59 -17.98 -26.01
C THR A 87 10.65 -16.90 -26.24
N ALA A 88 11.21 -16.83 -27.46
CA ALA A 88 12.18 -15.80 -27.82
C ALA A 88 11.57 -14.39 -27.85
N GLN A 89 10.34 -14.25 -28.37
CA GLN A 89 9.63 -12.97 -28.37
C GLN A 89 9.24 -12.53 -26.96
N GLU A 90 8.84 -13.48 -26.10
CA GLU A 90 8.55 -13.24 -24.69
C GLU A 90 9.81 -12.75 -23.95
N GLY A 91 10.96 -13.40 -24.12
CA GLY A 91 12.23 -12.94 -23.55
C GLY A 91 12.62 -11.52 -23.98
N ASN A 92 12.46 -11.20 -25.26
CA ASN A 92 12.71 -9.85 -25.78
C ASN A 92 11.72 -8.80 -25.26
N LEU A 93 10.47 -9.20 -24.97
CA LEU A 93 9.50 -8.31 -24.34
C LEU A 93 9.85 -8.07 -22.87
N CYS A 94 10.27 -9.11 -22.14
CA CYS A 94 10.75 -8.98 -20.76
C CYS A 94 11.91 -8.00 -20.65
N ALA A 95 12.97 -8.19 -21.45
CA ALA A 95 14.13 -7.28 -21.47
C ALA A 95 13.73 -5.83 -21.79
N TRP A 96 12.78 -5.64 -22.72
CA TRP A 96 12.27 -4.31 -23.06
C TRP A 96 11.48 -3.66 -21.92
N LEU A 97 10.69 -4.43 -21.17
CA LEU A 97 9.95 -3.98 -20.00
C LEU A 97 10.88 -3.73 -18.80
N GLU A 98 11.91 -4.56 -18.61
CA GLU A 98 12.94 -4.39 -17.58
C GLU A 98 13.85 -3.18 -17.83
N GLY A 99 13.90 -2.67 -19.06
CA GLY A 99 14.56 -1.40 -19.38
C GLY A 99 13.66 -0.18 -19.17
N ARG A 100 12.35 -0.34 -18.94
CA ARG A 100 11.39 0.79 -18.91
C ARG A 100 10.40 0.71 -17.75
N PHE A 101 9.63 1.78 -17.51
CA PHE A 101 8.53 1.77 -16.56
C PHE A 101 7.23 2.17 -17.26
N CYS A 102 6.58 1.19 -17.89
CA CYS A 102 5.35 1.41 -18.64
C CYS A 102 4.16 1.60 -17.68
N ARG A 103 3.53 2.78 -17.72
CA ARG A 103 2.36 3.12 -16.90
C ARG A 103 1.04 2.55 -17.40
N SER A 104 1.03 1.98 -18.60
CA SER A 104 -0.19 1.49 -19.27
C SER A 104 0.12 0.37 -20.25
N THR A 105 -0.82 -0.58 -20.37
CA THR A 105 -0.78 -1.64 -21.39
C THR A 105 -0.91 -1.10 -22.81
N VAL A 106 -1.33 0.15 -23.03
CA VAL A 106 -1.39 0.77 -24.36
C VAL A 106 -0.01 0.82 -25.00
N GLN A 107 1.01 1.28 -24.27
CA GLN A 107 2.39 1.37 -24.76
C GLN A 107 2.96 -0.02 -25.06
N ILE A 108 2.66 -0.99 -24.18
CA ILE A 108 3.13 -2.38 -24.31
C ILE A 108 2.50 -3.03 -25.55
N ARG A 109 1.19 -2.87 -25.74
CA ARG A 109 0.46 -3.39 -26.91
C ARG A 109 0.94 -2.75 -28.20
N ALA A 110 1.20 -1.43 -28.21
CA ALA A 110 1.74 -0.73 -29.37
C ALA A 110 3.13 -1.28 -29.76
N TYR A 111 4.00 -1.51 -28.76
CA TYR A 111 5.31 -2.11 -28.99
C TYR A 111 5.22 -3.54 -29.55
N VAL A 112 4.40 -4.40 -28.93
CA VAL A 112 4.21 -5.79 -29.39
C VAL A 112 3.62 -5.84 -30.80
N SER A 113 2.66 -4.96 -31.10
CA SER A 113 2.07 -4.84 -32.44
C SER A 113 3.09 -4.36 -33.47
N SER A 114 3.87 -3.32 -33.14
CA SER A 114 4.88 -2.78 -34.05
C SER A 114 6.01 -3.76 -34.33
N LYS A 115 6.50 -4.47 -33.30
CA LYS A 115 7.69 -5.30 -33.41
C LYS A 115 7.42 -6.71 -33.92
N TYR A 116 6.27 -7.29 -33.55
CA TYR A 116 5.96 -8.69 -33.83
C TYR A 116 4.68 -8.88 -34.66
N ASN A 117 3.98 -7.80 -35.03
CA ASN A 117 2.68 -7.85 -35.70
C ASN A 117 1.63 -8.68 -34.93
N ILE A 118 1.72 -8.71 -33.60
CA ILE A 118 0.79 -9.44 -32.73
C ILE A 118 -0.10 -8.43 -32.02
N HIS A 119 -1.42 -8.63 -32.13
CA HIS A 119 -2.41 -7.79 -31.46
C HIS A 119 -2.97 -8.47 -30.22
N TYR A 120 -2.76 -7.85 -29.06
CA TYR A 120 -3.42 -8.23 -27.82
C TYR A 120 -4.58 -7.28 -27.51
N SER A 121 -5.66 -7.80 -26.90
CA SER A 121 -6.65 -6.97 -26.22
C SER A 121 -6.05 -6.40 -24.91
N HIS A 122 -6.73 -5.45 -24.27
CA HIS A 122 -6.31 -4.94 -22.96
C HIS A 122 -6.19 -6.07 -21.92
N SER A 123 -7.23 -6.91 -21.78
CA SER A 123 -7.24 -8.05 -20.87
C SER A 123 -6.23 -9.13 -21.26
N GLY A 124 -6.02 -9.38 -22.55
CA GLY A 124 -5.01 -10.30 -23.04
C GLY A 124 -3.58 -9.86 -22.70
N CYS A 125 -3.31 -8.55 -22.79
CA CYS A 125 -2.01 -7.99 -22.40
C CYS A 125 -1.76 -8.12 -20.89
N ILE A 126 -2.77 -7.91 -20.05
CA ILE A 126 -2.65 -8.09 -18.59
C ILE A 126 -2.34 -9.57 -18.28
N LYS A 127 -3.05 -10.51 -18.89
CA LYS A 127 -2.80 -11.95 -18.71
C LYS A 127 -1.40 -12.35 -19.17
N LEU A 128 -0.93 -11.80 -20.30
CA LEU A 128 0.45 -12.00 -20.78
C LEU A 128 1.46 -11.51 -19.74
N LEU A 129 1.31 -10.28 -19.24
CA LEU A 129 2.22 -9.69 -18.26
C LEU A 129 2.27 -10.49 -16.97
N ALA A 130 1.11 -10.90 -16.45
CA ALA A 130 1.03 -11.74 -15.25
C ALA A 130 1.75 -13.09 -15.46
N ARG A 131 1.59 -13.72 -16.63
CA ARG A 131 2.30 -14.97 -16.98
C ARG A 131 3.81 -14.77 -17.08
N LEU A 132 4.25 -13.62 -17.56
CA LEU A 132 5.67 -13.24 -17.64
C LEU A 132 6.23 -12.74 -16.28
N GLY A 133 5.44 -12.76 -15.21
CA GLY A 133 5.89 -12.37 -13.87
C GLY A 133 5.87 -10.85 -13.58
N PHE A 134 5.23 -10.04 -14.43
CA PHE A 134 5.11 -8.60 -14.21
C PHE A 134 3.88 -8.25 -13.38
N GLU A 135 4.07 -7.35 -12.41
CA GLU A 135 3.02 -6.82 -11.54
C GLU A 135 2.91 -5.29 -11.68
N TYR A 136 1.69 -4.77 -11.60
CA TYR A 136 1.45 -3.34 -11.60
C TYR A 136 1.65 -2.75 -10.19
N ARG A 137 2.76 -2.05 -9.98
CA ARG A 137 3.12 -1.47 -8.68
C ARG A 137 3.37 0.04 -8.77
N LYS A 138 3.06 0.75 -7.68
CA LYS A 138 3.46 2.15 -7.51
C LYS A 138 4.96 2.19 -7.12
N PRO A 139 5.82 2.96 -7.83
CA PRO A 139 7.20 3.15 -7.40
C PRO A 139 7.26 3.75 -6.00
N ARG A 140 8.19 3.26 -5.18
CA ARG A 140 8.48 3.85 -3.88
C ARG A 140 9.37 5.07 -4.08
N ALA A 141 9.08 6.17 -3.40
CA ALA A 141 10.00 7.29 -3.32
C ALA A 141 11.22 6.87 -2.49
N LEU A 142 12.42 7.02 -3.06
CA LEU A 142 13.68 6.76 -2.35
C LEU A 142 14.33 8.10 -2.00
N PRO A 143 14.78 8.30 -0.75
CA PRO A 143 15.59 9.46 -0.39
C PRO A 143 16.86 9.53 -1.24
N ARG A 144 17.30 10.77 -1.54
CA ARG A 144 18.49 11.09 -2.34
C ARG A 144 19.75 10.64 -1.57
N VAL A 145 20.17 9.40 -1.80
CA VAL A 145 21.38 8.73 -1.26
C VAL A 145 21.51 8.86 0.27
N ALA A 146 20.79 8.02 1.01
CA ALA A 146 21.07 7.79 2.42
C ALA A 146 22.26 6.83 2.55
N ASP A 147 23.33 7.28 3.20
CA ASP A 147 24.55 6.49 3.43
C ASP A 147 24.26 5.38 4.45
N VAL A 148 24.43 4.12 4.04
CA VAL A 148 24.13 2.93 4.87
C VAL A 148 25.02 2.88 6.10
N GLU A 149 26.30 3.24 5.98
CA GLU A 149 27.25 3.21 7.10
C GLU A 149 26.89 4.28 8.12
N LYS A 150 26.53 5.49 7.67
CA LYS A 150 26.11 6.58 8.58
C LYS A 150 24.79 6.26 9.27
N GLN A 151 23.86 5.59 8.60
CA GLN A 151 22.63 5.10 9.23
C GLN A 151 22.95 4.09 10.32
N ALA A 152 23.77 3.07 10.02
CA ALA A 152 24.16 2.06 10.99
C ALA A 152 24.91 2.66 12.19
N ALA A 153 25.85 3.57 11.95
CA ALA A 153 26.59 4.26 12.99
C ALA A 153 25.67 5.09 13.91
N PHE A 154 24.68 5.79 13.34
CA PHE A 154 23.71 6.55 14.12
C PHE A 154 22.83 5.62 14.96
N ILE A 155 22.34 4.51 14.40
CA ILE A 155 21.51 3.54 15.13
C ILE A 155 22.30 2.98 16.32
N ALA A 156 23.54 2.53 16.10
CA ALA A 156 24.40 2.02 17.17
C ALA A 156 24.70 3.08 18.24
N PHE A 157 24.95 4.33 17.84
CA PHE A 157 25.11 5.45 18.76
C PHE A 157 23.84 5.70 19.59
N TYR A 158 22.67 5.72 18.96
CA TYR A 158 21.39 5.95 19.62
C TYR A 158 21.05 4.83 20.62
N GLU A 159 21.25 3.57 20.23
CA GLU A 159 21.05 2.42 21.11
C GLU A 159 22.00 2.50 22.32
N SER A 160 23.27 2.86 22.10
CA SER A 160 24.21 3.08 23.19
C SER A 160 23.81 4.25 24.10
N LEU A 161 23.28 5.34 23.53
CA LEU A 161 22.78 6.48 24.30
C LEU A 161 21.63 6.05 25.20
N LEU A 162 20.61 5.40 24.66
CA LEU A 162 19.44 4.98 25.44
C LEU A 162 19.78 3.92 26.51
N ASN A 163 20.64 2.96 26.20
CA ASN A 163 21.02 1.92 27.15
C ASN A 163 21.83 2.45 28.34
N ASN A 164 22.43 3.64 28.21
CA ASN A 164 23.22 4.27 29.25
C ASN A 164 22.62 5.61 29.71
N LEU A 165 21.37 5.92 29.34
CA LEU A 165 20.74 7.21 29.62
C LEU A 165 20.44 7.32 31.13
N PRO A 166 21.02 8.30 31.85
CA PRO A 166 20.69 8.55 33.25
C PRO A 166 19.26 9.03 33.43
N ALA A 167 18.66 8.77 34.61
CA ALA A 167 17.30 9.21 34.93
C ALA A 167 17.15 10.74 34.96
N ASP A 168 18.23 11.49 35.19
CA ASP A 168 18.27 12.96 35.12
C ASP A 168 18.56 13.48 33.70
N GLU A 169 18.47 12.63 32.67
CA GLU A 169 18.57 13.04 31.27
C GLU A 169 17.28 12.74 30.50
N ALA A 170 17.14 13.33 29.31
CA ALA A 170 16.00 13.13 28.44
C ALA A 170 16.41 13.20 26.97
N VAL A 171 15.71 12.46 26.11
CA VAL A 171 15.90 12.47 24.65
C VAL A 171 14.63 12.97 23.97
N TYR A 172 14.78 13.95 23.09
CA TYR A 172 13.72 14.50 22.25
C TYR A 172 14.12 14.40 20.78
N PHE A 173 13.17 14.03 19.94
CA PHE A 173 13.26 14.12 18.48
C PHE A 173 12.52 15.36 18.01
N SER A 174 13.15 16.20 17.20
CA SER A 174 12.59 17.46 16.75
C SER A 174 12.61 17.60 15.25
N ASP A 175 11.57 18.24 14.72
CA ASP A 175 11.38 18.52 13.31
C ASP A 175 10.32 19.60 13.10
N ALA A 176 10.29 20.17 11.90
CA ALA A 176 9.26 21.08 11.47
C ALA A 176 8.36 20.47 10.40
N VAL A 177 7.04 20.61 10.59
CA VAL A 177 6.03 20.15 9.65
C VAL A 177 5.21 21.32 9.10
N HIS A 178 4.82 21.19 7.84
CA HIS A 178 4.04 22.19 7.12
C HIS A 178 2.71 21.62 6.60
N PRO A 179 1.70 21.35 7.45
CA PRO A 179 0.42 20.84 6.99
C PRO A 179 -0.24 21.84 6.03
N GLU A 180 -0.44 21.41 4.78
CA GLU A 180 -1.12 22.19 3.75
C GLU A 180 -2.63 22.05 3.87
N TYR A 181 -3.35 23.15 3.62
CA TYR A 181 -4.81 23.21 3.60
C TYR A 181 -5.38 22.55 2.34
N GLN A 182 -5.20 21.24 2.25
CA GLN A 182 -5.62 20.39 1.15
C GLN A 182 -6.32 19.14 1.68
N SER A 183 -7.47 18.82 1.10
CA SER A 183 -8.14 17.53 1.31
C SER A 183 -7.24 16.41 0.75
N LYS A 184 -6.88 15.43 1.58
CA LYS A 184 -6.07 14.27 1.16
C LYS A 184 -6.94 13.01 1.09
N PRO A 185 -7.40 12.57 -0.09
CA PRO A 185 -8.07 11.29 -0.23
C PRO A 185 -7.14 10.15 0.22
N SER A 186 -7.68 9.23 1.02
CA SER A 186 -6.96 8.05 1.51
C SER A 186 -7.89 6.84 1.50
N HIS A 187 -7.30 5.65 1.57
CA HIS A 187 -8.04 4.39 1.50
C HIS A 187 -9.04 4.26 2.65
N GLY A 188 -10.21 3.70 2.36
CA GLY A 188 -11.27 3.45 3.34
C GLY A 188 -12.25 2.41 2.82
N TRP A 189 -12.92 1.72 3.73
CA TRP A 189 -13.94 0.73 3.38
C TRP A 189 -15.25 1.43 3.01
N ALA A 190 -15.81 1.05 1.87
CA ALA A 190 -17.07 1.56 1.37
C ALA A 190 -17.93 0.39 0.87
N ARG A 191 -19.26 0.50 0.94
CA ARG A 191 -20.15 -0.55 0.44
C ARG A 191 -19.92 -0.72 -1.07
N LYS A 192 -19.97 -1.96 -1.56
CA LYS A 192 -19.88 -2.23 -3.01
C LYS A 192 -20.98 -1.44 -3.74
N GLY A 193 -20.60 -0.65 -4.74
CA GLY A 193 -21.49 0.23 -5.49
C GLY A 193 -21.67 1.63 -4.90
N SER A 194 -21.17 1.90 -3.68
CA SER A 194 -21.04 3.28 -3.18
C SER A 194 -19.79 3.95 -3.76
N ASN A 195 -19.94 5.19 -4.22
CA ASN A 195 -18.87 6.00 -4.81
C ASN A 195 -18.55 7.18 -3.87
N PRO A 196 -17.82 6.96 -2.76
CA PRO A 196 -17.48 8.04 -1.84
C PRO A 196 -16.60 9.08 -2.53
N ALA A 197 -16.90 10.36 -2.29
CA ALA A 197 -16.14 11.49 -2.81
C ALA A 197 -15.89 12.50 -1.70
N ILE A 198 -14.82 13.27 -1.83
CA ILE A 198 -14.44 14.34 -0.91
C ILE A 198 -14.31 15.65 -1.66
N GLN A 199 -14.79 16.73 -1.07
CA GLN A 199 -14.63 18.07 -1.62
C GLN A 199 -13.16 18.49 -1.56
N THR A 200 -12.64 19.03 -2.65
CA THR A 200 -11.29 19.61 -2.74
C THR A 200 -11.32 21.06 -2.28
N THR A 201 -10.36 21.46 -1.47
CA THR A 201 -10.18 22.86 -1.07
C THR A 201 -9.36 23.62 -2.12
N SER A 202 -9.78 24.84 -2.45
CA SER A 202 -9.01 25.78 -3.26
C SER A 202 -8.20 26.71 -2.36
N GLY A 203 -6.87 26.66 -2.40
CA GLY A 203 -6.01 27.55 -1.62
C GLY A 203 -4.58 27.06 -1.46
N ARG A 204 -3.69 27.95 -1.02
CA ARG A 204 -2.27 27.67 -0.70
C ARG A 204 -1.94 27.84 0.79
N GLY A 205 -2.97 27.89 1.63
CA GLY A 205 -2.82 28.04 3.08
C GLY A 205 -2.06 26.86 3.68
N ARG A 206 -1.24 27.12 4.70
CA ARG A 206 -0.56 26.09 5.48
C ARG A 206 -0.49 26.50 6.94
N VAL A 207 -0.30 25.52 7.81
CA VAL A 207 0.15 25.72 9.18
C VAL A 207 1.63 25.39 9.22
N ASN A 208 2.42 26.10 10.03
CA ASN A 208 3.78 25.66 10.34
C ASN A 208 3.83 25.27 11.81
N ILE A 209 4.37 24.09 12.08
CA ILE A 209 4.64 23.61 13.43
C ILE A 209 6.12 23.28 13.49
N HIS A 210 6.81 23.79 14.51
CA HIS A 210 8.11 23.28 14.89
C HIS A 210 7.93 22.53 16.21
N GLY A 211 8.09 21.21 16.18
CA GLY A 211 7.76 20.32 17.28
C GLY A 211 8.93 19.49 17.75
N ALA A 212 8.77 18.92 18.94
CA ALA A 212 9.61 17.86 19.45
C ALA A 212 8.76 16.75 20.06
N LEU A 213 9.36 15.58 20.28
CA LEU A 213 8.74 14.38 20.81
C LEU A 213 9.73 13.62 21.69
N ASN A 214 9.36 13.36 22.94
CA ASN A 214 10.03 12.40 23.81
C ASN A 214 9.28 11.07 23.74
N LEU A 215 9.94 9.96 23.40
CA LEU A 215 9.29 8.65 23.24
C LEU A 215 9.00 7.93 24.56
N GLU A 216 9.71 8.25 25.63
CA GLU A 216 9.51 7.66 26.96
C GLU A 216 8.24 8.24 27.62
N THR A 217 8.10 9.56 27.60
CA THR A 217 6.99 10.27 28.27
C THR A 217 5.87 10.66 27.32
N PHE A 218 6.08 10.57 26.00
CA PHE A 218 5.21 11.13 24.97
C PHE A 218 4.96 12.64 25.12
N ASP A 219 5.82 13.37 25.83
CA ASP A 219 5.79 14.82 25.83
C ASP A 219 6.13 15.36 24.43
N ALA A 220 5.27 16.24 23.91
CA ALA A 220 5.37 16.79 22.56
C ALA A 220 5.29 18.33 22.55
N PRO A 221 6.35 19.05 22.96
CA PRO A 221 6.37 20.51 22.90
C PRO A 221 6.40 20.99 21.46
N PHE A 222 5.72 22.10 21.18
CA PHE A 222 5.71 22.70 19.86
C PHE A 222 5.54 24.22 19.91
N VAL A 223 5.95 24.87 18.84
CA VAL A 223 5.67 26.28 18.52
C VAL A 223 4.98 26.38 17.17
N GLU A 224 4.21 27.45 16.99
CA GLU A 224 3.43 27.70 15.77
C GLU A 224 3.94 29.01 15.13
N PRO A 225 5.07 28.96 14.41
CA PRO A 225 5.65 30.16 13.84
C PRO A 225 5.02 30.52 12.50
N THR A 226 5.10 31.79 12.11
CA THR A 226 4.72 32.21 10.75
C THR A 226 5.68 31.65 9.70
N THR A 227 6.96 31.51 10.06
CA THR A 227 8.01 30.87 9.26
C THR A 227 8.92 30.08 10.18
N VAL A 228 9.35 28.90 9.74
CA VAL A 228 10.28 28.07 10.50
C VAL A 228 11.70 28.59 10.25
N ASP A 229 12.33 29.10 11.30
CA ASP A 229 13.65 29.73 11.29
C ASP A 229 14.42 29.49 12.61
N GLY A 230 15.57 30.14 12.75
CA GLY A 230 16.41 30.03 13.95
C GLY A 230 15.69 30.51 15.22
N VAL A 231 14.84 31.54 15.12
CA VAL A 231 14.06 32.05 16.25
C VAL A 231 13.04 31.02 16.71
N SER A 232 12.31 30.39 15.80
CA SER A 232 11.38 29.31 16.13
C SER A 232 12.08 28.11 16.77
N SER A 233 13.31 27.81 16.31
CA SER A 233 14.16 26.76 16.87
C SER A 233 14.49 27.08 18.33
N VAL A 234 14.95 28.30 18.62
CA VAL A 234 15.25 28.77 19.98
C VAL A 234 14.02 28.73 20.89
N GLN A 235 12.86 29.14 20.41
CA GLN A 235 11.62 29.08 21.17
C GLN A 235 11.23 27.64 21.54
N LEU A 236 11.40 26.69 20.61
CA LEU A 236 11.16 25.28 20.87
C LEU A 236 12.15 24.74 21.90
N LEU A 237 13.45 25.00 21.74
CA LEU A 237 14.47 24.57 22.70
C LEU A 237 14.22 25.12 24.11
N ALA A 238 13.82 26.39 24.22
CA ALA A 238 13.44 26.99 25.49
C ALA A 238 12.21 26.30 26.13
N LYS A 239 11.20 25.92 25.33
CA LYS A 239 10.05 25.15 25.81
C LYS A 239 10.45 23.75 26.29
N ILE A 240 11.35 23.08 25.58
CA ILE A 240 11.88 21.77 25.99
C ILE A 240 12.59 21.90 27.34
N GLU A 241 13.48 22.88 27.52
CA GLU A 241 14.13 23.14 28.82
C GLU A 241 13.09 23.39 29.92
N ALA A 242 12.08 24.21 29.66
CA ALA A 242 11.05 24.55 30.65
C ALA A 242 10.18 23.36 31.07
N ARG A 243 9.94 22.40 30.17
CA ARG A 243 9.17 21.17 30.46
C ARG A 243 9.95 20.10 31.21
N ASN A 244 11.27 20.25 31.29
CA ASN A 244 12.18 19.28 31.90
C ASN A 244 13.00 19.96 33.00
N PRO A 245 12.40 20.53 34.06
CA PRO A 245 13.13 21.30 35.08
C PRO A 245 14.10 20.45 35.90
N ASP A 246 13.84 19.16 36.02
CA ASP A 246 14.59 18.15 36.77
C ASP A 246 15.75 17.53 35.99
N LYS A 247 15.80 17.73 34.66
CA LYS A 247 16.81 17.11 33.80
C LYS A 247 18.10 17.91 33.78
N ARG A 248 19.25 17.27 33.99
CA ARG A 248 20.58 17.89 33.89
C ARG A 248 20.96 18.14 32.43
N ILE A 249 20.72 17.17 31.55
CA ILE A 249 21.01 17.27 30.11
C ILE A 249 19.78 16.80 29.32
N ILE A 250 19.48 17.50 28.22
CA ILE A 250 18.38 17.17 27.32
C ILE A 250 18.95 17.04 25.90
N HIS A 251 18.99 15.81 25.39
CA HIS A 251 19.46 15.47 24.07
C HIS A 251 18.36 15.76 23.05
N VAL A 252 18.59 16.69 22.12
CA VAL A 252 17.64 17.02 21.06
C VAL A 252 18.22 16.54 19.73
N ILE A 253 17.58 15.52 19.16
CA ILE A 253 17.91 14.92 17.87
C ILE A 253 17.06 15.59 16.80
N TRP A 254 17.68 16.19 15.79
CA TRP A 254 16.96 16.85 14.70
C TRP A 254 17.71 16.75 13.37
N ASP A 255 17.06 17.18 12.29
CA ASP A 255 17.62 17.14 10.94
C ASP A 255 18.73 18.19 10.73
N ASN A 256 19.28 18.22 9.51
CA ASN A 256 20.37 19.12 9.15
C ASN A 256 19.91 20.48 8.56
N ALA A 257 18.67 20.91 8.83
CA ALA A 257 18.16 22.15 8.29
C ALA A 257 19.07 23.35 8.62
N PRO A 258 19.30 24.29 7.70
CA PRO A 258 20.22 25.42 7.93
C PRO A 258 19.89 26.25 9.17
N TYR A 259 18.60 26.40 9.48
CA TYR A 259 18.15 27.18 10.65
C TYR A 259 18.50 26.51 11.99
N HIS A 260 18.75 25.20 12.04
CA HIS A 260 19.28 24.50 13.21
C HIS A 260 20.75 24.86 13.53
N LYS A 261 21.47 25.44 12.56
CA LYS A 261 22.88 25.82 12.68
C LYS A 261 23.07 27.34 12.65
N GLY A 262 21.96 28.09 12.69
CA GLY A 262 21.94 29.54 12.59
C GLY A 262 22.55 30.27 13.81
N PRO A 263 22.79 31.59 13.68
CA PRO A 263 23.34 32.40 14.76
C PRO A 263 22.47 32.37 16.03
N ASP A 264 21.15 32.36 15.90
CA ASP A 264 20.22 32.33 17.04
C ASP A 264 20.39 31.07 17.88
N VAL A 265 20.46 29.90 17.22
CA VAL A 265 20.67 28.62 17.89
C VAL A 265 22.05 28.58 18.55
N ARG A 266 23.10 29.04 17.86
CA ARG A 266 24.45 29.11 18.46
C ARG A 266 24.49 30.00 19.70
N ALA A 267 23.82 31.15 19.65
CA ALA A 267 23.73 32.07 20.79
C ALA A 267 22.98 31.42 21.96
N PHE A 268 21.88 30.72 21.69
CA PHE A 268 21.11 30.00 22.71
C PHE A 268 21.92 28.89 23.41
N LEU A 269 22.70 28.12 22.65
CA LEU A 269 23.53 27.04 23.20
C LEU A 269 24.73 27.57 24.00
N SER A 270 25.18 28.79 23.72
CA SER A 270 26.31 29.43 24.41
C SER A 270 25.96 29.95 25.82
N ARG A 271 24.69 29.85 26.25
CA ARG A 271 24.27 30.26 27.60
C ARG A 271 24.89 29.33 28.65
N LYS A 272 25.44 29.91 29.72
CA LYS A 272 26.04 29.16 30.85
C LYS A 272 25.12 28.13 31.52
N LYS A 273 23.80 28.35 31.48
CA LYS A 273 22.79 27.46 32.06
C LYS A 273 22.05 26.61 31.01
N CYS A 274 22.54 26.56 29.77
CA CYS A 274 21.92 25.73 28.74
C CYS A 274 22.14 24.25 29.08
N ARG A 275 21.07 23.46 29.01
CA ARG A 275 21.08 22.01 29.24
C ARG A 275 20.84 21.21 27.96
N ILE A 276 20.67 21.90 26.84
CA ILE A 276 20.38 21.28 25.55
C ILE A 276 21.69 20.79 24.92
N HIS A 277 21.71 19.51 24.60
CA HIS A 277 22.76 18.87 23.80
C HIS A 277 22.16 18.46 22.45
N LEU A 278 22.62 19.08 21.36
CA LEU A 278 22.09 18.80 20.04
C LEU A 278 22.79 17.62 19.37
N ILE A 279 22.01 16.75 18.76
CA ILE A 279 22.47 15.61 17.97
C ILE A 279 21.89 15.74 16.57
N GLN A 280 22.74 15.64 15.55
CA GLN A 280 22.30 15.71 14.15
C GLN A 280 22.03 14.30 13.62
N LEU A 281 20.89 14.16 12.93
CA LEU A 281 20.62 12.97 12.14
C LEU A 281 21.60 12.86 10.96
N PRO A 282 21.86 11.64 10.47
CA PRO A 282 22.49 11.46 9.17
C PRO A 282 21.69 12.20 8.07
N PRO A 283 22.36 12.83 7.08
CA PRO A 283 21.68 13.50 5.98
C PRO A 283 20.68 12.58 5.27
N TYR A 284 19.54 13.14 4.85
CA TYR A 284 18.48 12.44 4.09
C TYR A 284 17.91 11.19 4.78
N CYS A 285 17.92 11.13 6.11
CA CYS A 285 17.41 9.99 6.89
C CYS A 285 16.19 10.33 7.78
N PRO A 286 15.07 10.84 7.23
CA PRO A 286 13.87 11.17 8.03
C PRO A 286 13.25 9.93 8.69
N HIS A 287 13.49 8.73 8.17
CA HIS A 287 13.04 7.47 8.78
C HIS A 287 13.69 7.17 10.14
N LEU A 288 14.82 7.83 10.44
CA LEU A 288 15.49 7.80 11.74
C LEU A 288 14.97 8.87 12.71
N ASN A 289 13.94 9.65 12.32
CA ASN A 289 13.30 10.66 13.14
C ASN A 289 11.88 10.22 13.53
N PRO A 290 11.63 9.67 14.73
CA PRO A 290 10.31 9.23 15.19
C PRO A 290 9.21 10.31 15.13
N ILE A 291 9.55 11.60 15.24
CA ILE A 291 8.55 12.67 15.13
C ILE A 291 7.88 12.71 13.73
N GLU A 292 8.56 12.24 12.69
CA GLU A 292 7.97 12.07 11.35
C GLU A 292 6.80 11.08 11.36
N ARG A 293 6.88 10.06 12.23
CA ARG A 293 5.77 9.12 12.45
C ARG A 293 4.61 9.80 13.17
N LEU A 294 4.89 10.70 14.13
CA LEU A 294 3.85 11.53 14.75
C LEU A 294 3.16 12.45 13.72
N TRP A 295 3.92 13.01 12.76
CA TRP A 295 3.35 13.77 11.65
C TRP A 295 2.46 12.91 10.73
N ALA A 296 2.84 11.66 10.49
CA ALA A 296 1.99 10.71 9.76
C ALA A 296 0.68 10.42 10.52
N VAL A 297 0.74 10.26 11.84
CA VAL A 297 -0.45 10.09 12.70
C VAL A 297 -1.34 11.35 12.65
N MET A 298 -0.76 12.54 12.75
CA MET A 298 -1.47 13.81 12.58
C MET A 298 -2.19 13.87 11.23
N HIS A 299 -1.51 13.51 10.14
CA HIS A 299 -2.13 13.51 8.82
C HIS A 299 -3.29 12.50 8.72
N SER A 300 -3.14 11.32 9.31
CA SER A 300 -4.21 10.33 9.41
C SER A 300 -5.42 10.85 10.19
N HIS A 301 -5.17 11.54 11.30
CA HIS A 301 -6.22 12.02 12.20
C HIS A 301 -6.88 13.32 11.74
N VAL A 302 -6.18 14.18 10.99
CA VAL A 302 -6.66 15.52 10.67
C VAL A 302 -6.90 15.70 9.18
N THR A 303 -6.07 15.13 8.30
CA THR A 303 -6.08 15.49 6.87
C THR A 303 -6.69 14.43 5.96
N HIS A 304 -6.57 13.15 6.32
CA HIS A 304 -7.11 12.06 5.51
C HIS A 304 -8.63 12.07 5.53
N ASN A 305 -9.23 12.02 4.32
CA ASN A 305 -10.68 11.91 4.11
C ASN A 305 -11.50 12.98 4.85
N ARG A 306 -10.93 14.17 5.09
CA ARG A 306 -11.60 15.30 5.76
C ARG A 306 -11.52 16.58 4.92
N HIS A 307 -12.64 17.29 4.89
CA HIS A 307 -12.75 18.61 4.28
C HIS A 307 -12.97 19.65 5.39
N TYR A 308 -12.27 20.78 5.31
CA TYR A 308 -12.44 21.91 6.21
C TYR A 308 -12.98 23.11 5.44
N PRO A 309 -14.07 23.76 5.88
CA PRO A 309 -14.68 24.89 5.17
C PRO A 309 -13.76 26.11 5.03
N THR A 310 -12.84 26.31 5.98
CA THR A 310 -11.88 27.42 5.94
C THR A 310 -10.51 27.02 6.46
N GLN A 311 -9.47 27.78 6.10
CA GLN A 311 -8.12 27.59 6.62
C GLN A 311 -8.07 27.71 8.15
N LYS A 312 -8.92 28.54 8.76
CA LYS A 312 -9.01 28.67 10.22
C LYS A 312 -9.49 27.37 10.89
N HIS A 313 -10.50 26.70 10.31
CA HIS A 313 -10.96 25.41 10.83
C HIS A 313 -9.89 24.33 10.70
N PHE A 314 -9.17 24.32 9.58
CA PHE A 314 -8.02 23.43 9.37
C PHE A 314 -6.91 23.67 10.40
N ALA A 315 -6.50 24.94 10.60
CA ALA A 315 -5.49 25.30 11.58
C ALA A 315 -5.90 24.91 13.00
N ASN A 316 -7.14 25.21 13.40
CA ASN A 316 -7.67 24.81 14.70
C ASN A 316 -7.65 23.29 14.88
N ALA A 317 -7.96 22.50 13.84
CA ALA A 317 -7.93 21.04 13.95
C ALA A 317 -6.50 20.50 14.11
N ILE A 318 -5.53 21.06 13.40
CA ILE A 318 -4.11 20.74 13.54
C ILE A 318 -3.60 21.08 14.95
N LEU A 319 -3.94 22.26 15.47
CA LEU A 319 -3.54 22.68 16.82
C LEU A 319 -4.24 21.88 17.91
N ASN A 320 -5.52 21.57 17.73
CA ASN A 320 -6.27 20.70 18.64
C ASN A 320 -5.65 19.29 18.69
N PHE A 321 -5.16 18.77 17.56
CA PHE A 321 -4.43 17.51 17.57
C PHE A 321 -3.21 17.57 18.49
N MET A 322 -2.38 18.61 18.35
CA MET A 322 -1.18 18.77 19.19
C MET A 322 -1.48 19.06 20.66
N ARG A 323 -2.49 19.88 20.96
CA ARG A 323 -2.80 20.34 22.33
C ARG A 323 -3.63 19.35 23.13
N GLU A 324 -4.54 18.65 22.47
CA GLU A 324 -5.55 17.83 23.15
C GLU A 324 -5.44 16.35 22.80
N VAL A 325 -5.30 16.01 21.52
CA VAL A 325 -5.31 14.60 21.07
C VAL A 325 -4.03 13.90 21.45
N VAL A 326 -2.85 14.50 21.17
CA VAL A 326 -1.56 13.90 21.51
C VAL A 326 -1.47 13.58 23.02
N PRO A 327 -1.68 14.54 23.95
CA PRO A 327 -1.53 14.23 25.37
C PRO A 327 -2.57 13.24 25.91
N LYS A 328 -3.79 13.22 25.36
CA LYS A 328 -4.89 12.37 25.89
C LYS A 328 -4.92 10.97 25.29
N GLN A 329 -4.41 10.80 24.07
CA GLN A 329 -4.59 9.55 23.31
C GLN A 329 -3.26 8.93 22.86
N TRP A 330 -2.10 9.40 23.36
CA TRP A 330 -0.78 8.90 22.96
C TRP A 330 -0.65 7.37 23.02
N LEU A 331 -1.28 6.72 24.00
CA LEU A 331 -1.30 5.26 24.13
C LEU A 331 -1.84 4.54 22.88
N SER A 332 -2.75 5.17 22.13
CA SER A 332 -3.34 4.60 20.92
C SER A 332 -2.43 4.71 19.67
N PHE A 333 -1.39 5.55 19.74
CA PHE A 333 -0.43 5.71 18.65
C PHE A 333 1.01 5.31 19.01
N ARG A 334 1.26 4.88 20.25
CA ARG A 334 2.61 4.49 20.70
C ARG A 334 3.25 3.40 19.83
N ASP A 335 2.43 2.47 19.31
CA ASP A 335 2.91 1.39 18.45
C ASP A 335 3.23 1.87 17.02
N GLN A 336 2.70 3.03 16.63
CA GLN A 336 2.96 3.68 15.33
C GLN A 336 4.14 4.66 15.41
N VAL A 337 4.33 5.30 16.56
CA VAL A 337 5.36 6.31 16.80
C VAL A 337 6.48 5.68 17.61
N THR A 338 7.37 4.97 16.92
CA THR A 338 8.46 4.19 17.51
C THR A 338 9.82 4.60 16.96
N ASP A 339 10.86 4.22 17.69
CA ASP A 339 12.27 4.26 17.30
C ASP A 339 12.76 2.93 16.70
N ASN A 340 11.85 2.12 16.16
CA ASN A 340 12.22 0.95 15.35
C ASN A 340 12.81 1.41 14.01
N PHE A 341 14.11 1.71 14.05
CA PHE A 341 14.89 2.19 12.94
C PHE A 341 15.22 1.07 11.97
N ARG A 342 15.23 1.41 10.68
CA ARG A 342 15.59 0.49 9.60
C ARG A 342 16.60 1.15 8.71
N ILE A 343 17.64 0.40 8.35
CA ILE A 343 18.59 0.83 7.34
C ILE A 343 17.88 0.79 5.99
N ILE A 344 17.84 1.92 5.29
CA ILE A 344 17.38 2.00 3.91
C ILE A 344 18.62 1.93 3.02
N SER A 345 18.68 0.87 2.21
CA SER A 345 19.71 0.66 1.19
C SER A 345 19.09 0.72 -0.19
N HIS A 346 19.85 1.23 -1.17
CA HIS A 346 19.47 1.17 -2.58
C HIS A 346 19.87 -0.16 -3.23
N GLN A 347 20.58 -1.04 -2.49
CA GLN A 347 20.89 -2.38 -2.95
C GLN A 347 19.59 -3.14 -3.27
N ASN A 348 19.53 -3.73 -4.46
CA ASN A 348 18.35 -4.43 -5.00
C ASN A 348 17.16 -3.55 -5.38
N VAL A 349 17.33 -2.23 -5.50
CA VAL A 349 16.28 -1.35 -6.03
C VAL A 349 16.67 -0.81 -7.39
N ARG A 350 15.86 -1.16 -8.41
CA ARG A 350 15.94 -0.52 -9.72
C ARG A 350 15.42 0.92 -9.61
N VAL A 351 16.32 1.88 -9.75
CA VAL A 351 15.96 3.30 -9.85
C VAL A 351 15.39 3.55 -11.25
N LEU A 352 14.25 4.23 -11.31
CA LEU A 352 13.66 4.65 -12.57
C LEU A 352 14.39 5.90 -13.06
N GLU A 353 14.96 5.85 -14.26
CA GLU A 353 15.55 7.01 -14.96
C GLU A 353 14.51 7.86 -15.69
#